data_AF-A0A5E4LDU8-F1
#
_entry.id   AF-A0A5E4LDU8-F1
#
_cell.length_a   1.000
_cell.length_b   1.000
_cell.length_c   1.000
_cell.angle_alpha   90.00
_cell.angle_beta   90.00
_cell.angle_gamma   90.00
#
_symmetry.space_group_name_H-M   'P 1'
#
loop_
_entity.id
_entity.type
_entity.pdbx_description
1 polymer ?
#
loop_
_entity_poly.entity_id
_entity_poly.type
_entity_poly.pdbx_seq_one_letter_code
_entity_poly.pdbx_strand_id
1 'polypeptide(L)' 'MSKMSQNEGVFLRSVSFFIYGVALASLFIWCIMQGIILHLAGKSLDAFPYYFIGWVSGVGGLALYWQAQSLYHYAEISR' A
#
# COMPACT_ATOMS: atom_id res chain seq x y z
N MET A 1 -20.58 14.45 19.66
CA MET A 1 -19.61 13.37 19.35
C MET A 1 -18.46 13.53 20.34
N SER A 2 -18.20 12.55 21.21
CA SER A 2 -17.15 12.70 22.24
C SER A 2 -15.76 12.62 21.60
N LYS A 3 -14.76 13.32 22.15
CA LYS A 3 -13.36 13.26 21.69
C LYS A 3 -12.83 11.82 21.62
N MET A 4 -13.32 10.96 22.50
CA MET A 4 -12.97 9.54 22.57
C MET A 4 -13.40 8.77 21.30
N SER A 5 -14.62 9.00 20.80
CA SER A 5 -15.11 8.36 19.57
C SER A 5 -14.41 8.86 18.30
N GLN A 6 -13.81 10.05 18.34
CA GLN A 6 -13.04 10.61 17.23
C GLN A 6 -11.66 9.96 17.12
N ASN A 7 -10.97 9.76 18.25
CA ASN A 7 -9.65 9.13 18.29
C ASN A 7 -9.69 7.65 17.84
N GLU A 8 -10.74 6.91 18.25
CA GLU A 8 -10.99 5.54 17.79
C GLU A 8 -11.18 5.46 16.27
N GLY A 9 -11.90 6.43 15.69
CA GLY A 9 -12.10 6.51 14.24
C GLY A 9 -10.81 6.79 13.46
N VAL A 10 -9.94 7.66 13.97
CA VAL A 10 -8.61 7.96 13.38
C VAL A 10 -7.71 6.72 13.45
N PHE A 11 -7.72 6.01 14.58
CA PHE A 11 -6.95 4.78 14.75
C PHE A 11 -7.39 3.67 13.80
N LEU A 12 -8.69 3.39 13.71
CA LEU A 12 -9.23 2.38 12.78
C LEU A 12 -8.85 2.70 11.33
N ARG A 13 -8.96 3.96 10.93
CA ARG A 13 -8.56 4.41 9.58
C ARG A 13 -7.07 4.20 9.31
N SER A 14 -6.23 4.48 10.30
CA SER A 14 -4.79 4.20 10.22
C SER A 14 -4.50 2.72 9.99
N VAL A 15 -5.16 1.84 10.73
CA VAL A 15 -5.02 0.38 10.58
C VAL A 15 -5.50 -0.07 9.20
N SER A 16 -6.63 0.45 8.70
CA SER A 16 -7.10 0.13 7.35
C SER A 16 -6.11 0.56 6.26
N PHE A 17 -5.55 1.78 6.35
CA PHE A 17 -4.53 2.25 5.42
C PHE A 17 -3.27 1.40 5.46
N PHE A 18 -2.85 0.96 6.66
CA PHE A 18 -1.73 0.03 6.78
C PHE A 18 -2.02 -1.30 6.09
N ILE A 19 -3.19 -1.91 6.31
CA ILE A 19 -3.57 -3.18 5.68
C ILE A 19 -3.60 -3.06 4.15
N TYR A 20 -4.21 -1.99 3.62
CA TYR A 20 -4.22 -1.74 2.17
C TYR A 20 -2.81 -1.48 1.63
N GLY A 21 -1.96 -0.79 2.38
CA GLY A 21 -0.55 -0.59 2.04
C GLY A 21 0.21 -1.91 1.93
N VAL A 22 0.01 -2.84 2.87
CA VAL A 22 0.61 -4.18 2.83
C VAL A 22 0.11 -4.96 1.62
N ALA A 23 -1.20 -4.95 1.34
CA ALA A 23 -1.77 -5.63 0.18
C ALA A 23 -1.16 -5.13 -1.15
N LEU A 24 -1.00 -3.81 -1.28
CA LEU A 24 -0.35 -3.21 -2.46
C LEU A 24 1.14 -3.55 -2.53
N ALA A 25 1.86 -3.62 -1.41
CA ALA A 25 3.26 -4.04 -1.38
C ALA A 25 3.42 -5.52 -1.80
N SER A 26 2.52 -6.40 -1.36
CA SER A 26 2.48 -7.79 -1.80
C SER A 26 2.19 -7.90 -3.29
N LEU A 27 1.22 -7.12 -3.79
CA LEU A 27 0.89 -7.07 -5.22
C LEU A 27 2.08 -6.56 -6.05
N PHE A 28 2.80 -5.55 -5.57
CA PHE A 28 4.03 -5.05 -6.19
C PHE A 28 5.07 -6.18 -6.36
N ILE A 29 5.41 -6.90 -5.29
CA ILE A 29 6.41 -7.99 -5.37
C ILE A 29 5.95 -9.06 -6.36
N TRP A 30 4.69 -9.47 -6.28
CA TRP A 30 4.12 -10.47 -7.18
C TRP A 30 4.22 -10.04 -8.65
N CYS A 31 3.80 -8.81 -8.96
CA CYS A 31 3.84 -8.26 -10.31
C CYS A 31 5.28 -8.14 -10.85
N ILE A 32 6.24 -7.69 -10.02
CA ILE A 32 7.65 -7.64 -10.42
C ILE A 32 8.19 -9.04 -10.75
N MET A 33 7.88 -10.04 -9.93
CA MET A 33 8.30 -11.43 -10.20
C MET A 33 7.72 -11.95 -11.52
N GLN A 34 6.43 -11.76 -11.76
CA GLN A 34 5.79 -12.19 -13.01
C GLN A 34 6.35 -11.45 -14.23
N GLY A 35 6.56 -10.14 -14.12
CA GLY A 35 7.19 -9.33 -15.17
C GLY A 35 8.58 -9.84 -15.52
N ILE A 36 9.43 -10.11 -14.52
CA ILE A 36 10.78 -10.67 -14.74
C ILE A 36 10.72 -12.03 -15.41
N ILE A 37 9.86 -12.94 -14.94
CA ILE A 37 9.71 -14.29 -15.53
C ILE A 37 9.33 -14.19 -17.01
N LEU A 38 8.34 -13.35 -17.35
CA LEU A 38 7.91 -13.16 -18.74
C LEU A 38 8.97 -12.50 -19.61
N HIS A 39 9.71 -11.53 -19.06
CA HIS A 39 10.81 -10.88 -19.77
C HIS A 39 11.93 -11.88 -20.10
N LEU A 40 12.31 -12.72 -19.14
CA LEU A 40 13.31 -13.79 -19.33
C LEU A 40 12.82 -14.87 -20.31
N ALA A 41 11.51 -15.08 -20.43
CA ALA A 41 10.91 -15.96 -21.43
C ALA A 41 10.81 -15.33 -22.83
N GLY A 42 11.34 -14.12 -23.05
CA GLY A 42 11.28 -13.40 -24.31
C GLY A 42 9.92 -12.76 -24.62
N LYS A 43 8.99 -12.73 -23.65
CA LYS A 43 7.64 -12.16 -23.78
C LYS A 43 7.55 -10.76 -23.21
N SER A 44 8.42 -9.85 -23.68
CA SER A 44 8.55 -8.50 -23.09
C SER A 44 7.27 -7.65 -23.20
N LEU A 45 6.45 -7.86 -24.24
CA LEU A 45 5.15 -7.17 -24.37
C LEU A 45 4.16 -7.63 -23.29
N ASP A 46 4.12 -8.92 -23.00
CA ASP A 46 3.26 -9.48 -21.94
C ASP A 46 3.77 -9.11 -20.54
N ALA A 47 5.07 -8.83 -20.38
CA ALA A 47 5.66 -8.39 -19.12
C ALA A 47 5.30 -6.93 -18.77
N PHE A 48 5.03 -6.08 -19.76
CA PHE A 48 4.79 -4.65 -19.55
C PHE A 48 3.61 -4.35 -18.61
N PRO A 49 2.42 -4.96 -18.76
CA PRO A 49 1.31 -4.77 -17.83
C PRO A 49 1.68 -5.10 -16.38
N TYR A 50 2.49 -6.14 -16.15
CA TYR A 50 2.94 -6.51 -14.81
C TYR A 50 3.84 -5.43 -14.20
N TYR A 51 4.80 -4.89 -14.96
CA TYR A 51 5.62 -3.80 -14.46
C TYR A 51 4.81 -2.54 -14.17
N PHE A 52 3.83 -2.21 -15.02
CA PHE A 52 2.97 -1.06 -14.80
C PHE A 52 2.10 -1.21 -13.53
N ILE A 53 1.43 -2.36 -13.37
CA ILE A 53 0.63 -2.66 -12.17
C ILE A 53 1.52 -2.69 -10.93
N GLY A 54 2.72 -3.27 -11.04
CA GLY A 54 3.72 -3.25 -9.99
C GLY A 54 4.04 -1.81 -9.58
N TRP A 55 4.40 -0.95 -10.53
CA TRP A 55 4.70 0.45 -10.26
C TRP A 55 3.55 1.19 -9.55
N VAL A 56 2.31 1.08 -10.06
CA VAL A 56 1.13 1.69 -9.42
C VAL A 56 0.93 1.18 -8.00
N SER A 57 1.09 -0.13 -7.80
CA SER A 57 0.95 -0.75 -6.48
C SER A 57 2.05 -0.30 -5.52
N GLY A 58 3.30 -0.18 -5.98
CA GLY A 58 4.41 0.32 -5.18
C GLY A 58 4.22 1.77 -4.74
N VAL A 59 3.84 2.67 -5.67
CA VAL A 59 3.55 4.08 -5.36
C VAL A 59 2.35 4.21 -4.42
N GLY A 60 1.26 3.47 -4.68
CA GLY A 60 0.07 3.49 -3.83
C GLY A 60 0.34 2.93 -2.42
N GLY A 61 1.10 1.84 -2.32
CA GLY A 61 1.49 1.25 -1.04
C GLY A 61 2.33 2.20 -0.19
N LEU A 62 3.30 2.88 -0.82
CA LEU A 62 4.12 3.90 -0.14
C LEU A 62 3.28 5.09 0.34
N ALA A 63 2.36 5.58 -0.49
CA ALA A 63 1.48 6.68 -0.12
C ALA A 63 0.55 6.32 1.06
N LEU A 64 0.03 5.09 1.07
CA LEU A 64 -0.80 4.60 2.18
C LEU A 64 0.02 4.38 3.46
N TYR A 65 1.27 3.92 3.34
CA TYR A 65 2.18 3.81 4.48
C TYR A 65 2.40 5.18 5.15
N TRP A 66 2.70 6.22 4.37
CA TRP A 66 2.87 7.57 4.93
C TRP A 66 1.58 8.12 5.56
N GLN A 67 0.41 7.87 4.95
CA GLN A 67 -0.86 8.26 5.55
C GLN A 67 -1.14 7.52 6.85
N ALA A 68 -0.89 6.21 6.90
CA ALA A 68 -1.05 5.41 8.11
C ALA A 68 -0.10 5.92 9.21
N GLN A 69 1.17 6.16 8.89
CA GLN A 69 2.15 6.66 9.86
C GLN A 69 1.74 8.02 10.44
N SER A 70 1.27 8.95 9.59
CA SER A 70 0.79 10.26 10.04
C SER A 70 -0.43 10.14 10.95
N LEU A 71 -1.44 9.36 10.57
CA LEU A 71 -2.66 9.18 11.36
C LEU A 71 -2.39 8.46 12.69
N TYR A 72 -1.49 7.48 12.69
CA TYR A 72 -1.06 6.80 13.91
C TYR A 72 -0.38 7.76 14.88
N HIS A 73 0.53 8.60 14.39
CA HIS A 73 1.21 9.61 15.19
C HIS A 73 0.24 10.64 15.78
N TYR A 74 -0.75 11.09 14.99
CA TYR A 74 -1.82 11.95 15.50
C TYR A 74 -2.65 11.27 16.58
N ALA A 75 -3.01 10.00 16.39
CA ALA A 75 -3.75 9.23 17.38
C ALA A 75 -2.97 9.09 18.70
N GLU A 76 -1.66 8.87 18.63
CA GLU A 76 -0.76 8.77 19.78
C GLU A 76 -0.65 10.09 20.57
N ILE A 77 -0.46 11.22 19.90
CA ILE A 77 -0.39 12.54 20.58
C ILE A 77 -1.74 12.95 21.18
N SER A 78 -2.85 12.54 20.57
CA SER A 78 -4.21 12.89 21.01
C SER A 78 -4.76 12.05 22.16
N ARG A 79 -4.00 11.04 22.61
CA ARG A 79 -4.33 10.13 23.71
C ARG A 79 -3.91 10.72 25.06
#